data_AF-A0A348YMF5-F1
#
_entry.id   AF-A0A348YMF5-F1
#
_cell.length_a   1.000
_cell.length_b   1.000
_cell.length_c   1.000
_cell.angle_alpha   90.00
_cell.angle_beta   90.00
_cell.angle_gamma   90.00
#
_symmetry.space_group_name_H-M   'P 1'
#
loop_
_entity.id
_entity.type
_entity.pdbx_description
1 polymer ?
#
loop_
_entity_poly.entity_id
_entity_poly.type
_entity_poly.pdbx_seq_one_letter_code
_entity_poly.pdbx_strand_id
1 'polypeptide(L)'
;MLNFAVRKWLRLAPCIIVLTIIGYSFTGFNISQYPLSVNIFNSLLLLDWNTHHFGPDATIIYVAWFVNALLFVSVVYFSILKTFKAELATFLIGAISFICFFMYNRHIYIIVPFIFPLVRAFAYMGFGYLICQLWKSRSQDLKADTSNSNILISLLEAVLLACVTISLFAGSTGISTPEGLTVPPEQIATLNAETWFPDLTRWALGGVWLQICFIALFWLFLCRKGLVSQLLNNRISVALGRYSYTVFLVHTIVVRAIRDYLKPDECAWVLDNPAASITLLCLIILCASIAVHHLIEMPLLKIARR
;
A
#
# COMPACT_ATOMS: atom_id res chain seq x y z
N MET A 1 3.21 -0.70 -26.54
CA MET A 1 3.21 -1.42 -25.26
C MET A 1 4.53 -1.16 -24.54
N LEU A 2 5.66 -1.43 -25.20
CA LEU A 2 7.01 -1.13 -24.70
C LEU A 2 7.17 0.30 -24.17
N ASN A 3 6.78 1.33 -24.93
CA ASN A 3 6.90 2.73 -24.48
C ASN A 3 6.14 3.04 -23.19
N PHE A 4 5.00 2.39 -22.92
CA PHE A 4 4.26 2.57 -21.67
C PHE A 4 4.96 1.89 -20.51
N ALA A 5 5.38 0.63 -20.71
CA ALA A 5 6.12 -0.14 -19.72
C ALA A 5 7.42 0.58 -19.33
N VAL A 6 8.19 1.05 -20.32
CA VAL A 6 9.42 1.83 -20.11
C VAL A 6 9.14 3.13 -19.36
N ARG A 7 8.13 3.92 -19.74
CA ARG A 7 7.79 5.16 -19.01
C ARG A 7 7.34 4.91 -17.57
N LYS A 8 6.61 3.82 -17.32
CA LYS A 8 6.20 3.43 -15.97
C LYS A 8 7.39 2.95 -15.14
N TRP A 9 8.26 2.14 -15.74
CA TRP A 9 9.50 1.68 -15.14
C TRP A 9 10.40 2.87 -14.76
N LEU A 10 10.66 3.77 -15.70
CA LEU A 10 11.46 4.97 -15.47
C LEU A 10 10.86 5.93 -14.44
N ARG A 11 9.57 5.84 -14.14
CA ARG A 11 8.95 6.60 -13.06
C ARG A 11 9.16 5.96 -11.69
N LEU A 12 9.10 4.64 -11.61
CA LEU A 12 9.05 3.92 -10.34
C LEU A 12 10.43 3.43 -9.90
N ALA A 13 11.25 2.96 -10.84
CA ALA A 13 12.53 2.33 -10.55
C ALA A 13 13.60 3.25 -9.97
N PRO A 14 13.79 4.50 -10.43
CA PRO A 14 14.98 5.27 -10.06
C PRO A 14 15.06 5.57 -8.56
N CYS A 15 13.91 5.88 -7.93
CA CYS A 15 13.87 6.10 -6.48
C CYS A 15 14.29 4.83 -5.72
N ILE A 16 13.81 3.65 -6.14
CA ILE A 16 14.11 2.41 -5.45
C ILE A 16 15.57 2.03 -5.64
N ILE A 17 16.14 2.24 -6.84
CA ILE A 17 17.56 1.98 -7.11
C ILE A 17 18.42 2.81 -6.17
N VAL A 18 18.14 4.10 -6.04
CA VAL A 18 18.87 4.98 -5.13
C VAL A 18 18.70 4.54 -3.68
N LEU A 19 17.47 4.24 -3.24
CA LEU A 19 17.22 3.76 -1.88
C LEU A 19 17.89 2.41 -1.59
N THR A 20 18.01 1.56 -2.60
CA THR A 20 18.70 0.26 -2.52
C THR A 20 20.20 0.46 -2.35
N ILE A 21 20.80 1.39 -3.11
CA ILE A 21 22.22 1.76 -2.98
C ILE A 21 22.49 2.36 -1.60
N ILE A 22 21.62 3.26 -1.12
CA ILE A 22 21.72 3.87 0.20
C ILE A 22 21.63 2.79 1.29
N GLY A 23 20.61 1.91 1.22
CA GLY A 23 20.45 0.81 2.16
C GLY A 23 21.66 -0.12 2.20
N TYR A 24 22.18 -0.50 1.02
CA TYR A 24 23.38 -1.33 0.91
C TYR A 24 24.65 -0.65 1.45
N SER A 25 24.74 0.68 1.32
CA SER A 25 25.86 1.45 1.87
C SER A 25 25.81 1.47 3.41
N PHE A 26 24.62 1.57 4.00
CA PHE A 26 24.44 1.51 5.45
C PHE A 26 24.78 0.15 6.07
N THR A 27 24.71 -0.93 5.30
CA THR A 27 25.16 -2.26 5.75
C THR A 27 26.66 -2.49 5.52
N GLY A 28 27.43 -1.43 5.27
CA GLY A 28 28.87 -1.53 5.02
C GLY A 28 29.20 -2.37 3.79
N PHE A 29 28.33 -2.37 2.77
CA PHE A 29 28.43 -3.20 1.58
C PHE A 29 28.42 -4.71 1.85
N ASN A 30 27.93 -5.14 3.03
CA ASN A 30 27.83 -6.55 3.36
C ASN A 30 26.58 -7.18 2.71
N ILE A 31 26.79 -8.01 1.70
CA ILE A 31 25.71 -8.68 0.94
C ILE A 31 24.92 -9.66 1.83
N SER A 32 25.52 -10.24 2.86
CA SER A 32 24.78 -11.13 3.77
C SER A 32 23.77 -10.38 4.64
N GLN A 33 24.03 -9.10 4.92
CA GLN A 33 23.12 -8.21 5.64
C GLN A 33 22.14 -7.48 4.72
N TYR A 34 22.44 -7.42 3.42
CA TYR A 34 21.60 -6.81 2.39
C TYR A 34 21.59 -7.67 1.11
N PRO A 35 20.85 -8.80 1.10
CA PRO A 35 20.91 -9.75 0.00
C PRO A 35 20.36 -9.11 -1.29
N LEU A 36 21.26 -8.86 -2.25
CA LEU A 36 20.94 -8.31 -3.57
C LEU A 36 20.01 -9.21 -4.39
N SER A 37 19.99 -10.52 -4.11
CA SER A 37 19.03 -11.47 -4.68
C SER A 37 17.59 -11.14 -4.32
N VAL A 38 17.33 -10.40 -3.26
CA VAL A 38 15.96 -10.02 -2.86
C VAL A 38 15.61 -8.58 -3.29
N ASN A 39 16.50 -7.93 -4.04
CA ASN A 39 16.36 -6.55 -4.46
C ASN A 39 15.71 -6.40 -5.85
N ILE A 40 15.51 -5.15 -6.25
CA ILE A 40 14.83 -4.67 -7.47
C ILE A 40 15.02 -5.55 -8.69
N PHE A 41 16.24 -6.06 -8.95
CA PHE A 41 16.55 -6.85 -10.14
C PHE A 41 15.86 -8.22 -10.14
N ASN A 42 15.83 -8.92 -9.02
CA ASN A 42 15.05 -10.16 -8.90
C ASN A 42 13.55 -9.86 -8.74
N SER A 43 13.17 -8.73 -8.14
CA SER A 43 11.75 -8.34 -8.07
C SER A 43 11.17 -7.91 -9.45
N LEU A 44 12.01 -7.34 -10.33
CA LEU A 44 11.72 -6.99 -11.73
C LEU A 44 11.53 -8.21 -12.61
N LEU A 45 12.47 -9.14 -12.48
CA LEU A 45 12.52 -10.37 -13.24
C LEU A 45 11.60 -11.43 -12.65
N LEU A 46 10.94 -11.10 -11.54
CA LEU A 46 10.05 -11.99 -10.84
C LEU A 46 10.81 -13.29 -10.45
N LEU A 47 11.98 -13.16 -9.85
CA LEU A 47 12.90 -14.27 -9.53
C LEU A 47 13.01 -14.57 -8.02
N ASP A 48 12.62 -13.64 -7.15
CA ASP A 48 12.63 -13.87 -5.69
C ASP A 48 11.23 -13.61 -5.11
N TRP A 49 10.47 -14.69 -5.02
CA TRP A 49 9.01 -14.71 -4.87
C TRP A 49 8.51 -15.18 -3.50
N ASN A 50 9.42 -15.60 -2.62
CA ASN A 50 9.11 -16.10 -1.28
C ASN A 50 9.13 -14.99 -0.22
N THR A 51 8.38 -13.91 -0.45
CA THR A 51 8.26 -12.79 0.50
C THR A 51 7.54 -13.13 1.82
N HIS A 52 7.05 -14.36 1.98
CA HIS A 52 6.46 -14.83 3.24
C HIS A 52 7.48 -15.34 4.27
N HIS A 53 8.77 -15.41 3.93
CA HIS A 53 9.81 -15.93 4.83
C HIS A 53 10.90 -14.92 5.19
N PHE A 54 10.66 -13.64 4.95
CA PHE A 54 11.60 -12.64 5.38
C PHE A 54 11.38 -12.33 6.86
N GLY A 55 12.38 -12.65 7.68
CA GLY A 55 12.41 -12.30 9.09
C GLY A 55 12.29 -10.79 9.35
N PRO A 56 12.20 -10.37 10.62
CA PRO A 56 11.98 -8.98 11.03
C PRO A 56 13.01 -7.96 10.49
N ASP A 57 14.11 -8.43 9.89
CA ASP A 57 15.23 -7.61 9.40
C ASP A 57 15.19 -7.32 7.89
N ALA A 58 14.12 -7.67 7.16
CA ALA A 58 14.03 -7.42 5.71
C ALA A 58 13.23 -6.15 5.34
N THR A 59 13.17 -5.16 6.22
CA THR A 59 12.27 -3.98 6.12
C THR A 59 12.37 -3.16 4.82
N ILE A 60 13.53 -3.11 4.16
CA ILE A 60 13.69 -2.37 2.89
C ILE A 60 13.13 -3.18 1.69
N ILE A 61 13.22 -4.51 1.75
CA ILE A 61 12.70 -5.45 0.74
C ILE A 61 11.16 -5.41 0.67
N TYR A 62 10.50 -5.13 1.80
CA TYR A 62 9.03 -5.02 1.89
C TYR A 62 8.40 -3.93 1.02
N VAL A 63 9.17 -3.00 0.44
CA VAL A 63 8.58 -1.96 -0.40
C VAL A 63 8.78 -2.22 -1.88
N ALA A 64 9.84 -2.95 -2.24
CA ALA A 64 10.15 -3.30 -3.62
C ALA A 64 9.04 -4.16 -4.25
N TRP A 65 8.42 -5.09 -3.51
CA TRP A 65 7.35 -5.93 -4.04
C TRP A 65 6.17 -5.10 -4.56
N PHE A 66 5.79 -4.03 -3.86
CA PHE A 66 4.64 -3.19 -4.22
C PHE A 66 4.85 -2.53 -5.58
N VAL A 67 6.05 -2.04 -5.83
CA VAL A 67 6.37 -1.39 -7.09
C VAL A 67 6.29 -2.36 -8.25
N ASN A 68 6.78 -3.58 -8.07
CA ASN A 68 6.75 -4.59 -9.13
C ASN A 68 5.33 -5.07 -9.40
N ALA A 69 4.55 -5.34 -8.35
CA ALA A 69 3.14 -5.67 -8.49
C ALA A 69 2.38 -4.53 -9.20
N LEU A 70 2.62 -3.27 -8.80
CA LEU A 70 2.00 -2.11 -9.43
C LEU A 70 2.39 -1.96 -10.91
N LEU A 71 3.68 -2.15 -11.24
CA LEU A 71 4.18 -2.10 -12.61
C LEU A 71 3.53 -3.19 -13.47
N PHE A 72 3.59 -4.44 -13.01
CA PHE A 72 3.11 -5.59 -13.77
C PHE A 72 1.61 -5.49 -14.06
N VAL A 73 0.81 -5.24 -13.01
CA VAL A 73 -0.64 -5.06 -13.16
C VAL A 73 -0.95 -3.86 -14.05
N SER A 74 -0.21 -2.75 -13.91
CA SER A 74 -0.38 -1.59 -14.80
C SER A 74 -0.14 -1.96 -16.26
N VAL A 75 0.90 -2.74 -16.57
CA VAL A 75 1.23 -3.16 -17.93
C VAL A 75 0.16 -4.09 -18.48
N VAL A 76 -0.31 -5.06 -17.69
CA VAL A 76 -1.37 -5.99 -18.09
C VAL A 76 -2.68 -5.24 -18.38
N TYR A 77 -3.14 -4.40 -17.46
CA TYR A 77 -4.37 -3.63 -17.66
C TYR A 77 -4.26 -2.62 -18.80
N PHE A 78 -3.12 -1.96 -18.95
CA PHE A 78 -2.88 -1.11 -20.13
C PHE A 78 -2.96 -1.91 -21.43
N SER A 79 -2.48 -3.15 -21.45
CA SER A 79 -2.53 -4.01 -22.62
C SER A 79 -3.97 -4.43 -22.95
N ILE A 80 -4.76 -4.80 -21.94
CA ILE A 80 -6.19 -5.10 -22.11
C ILE A 80 -6.93 -3.87 -22.68
N LEU A 81 -6.73 -2.69 -22.09
CA LEU A 81 -7.36 -1.44 -22.54
C LEU A 81 -6.96 -1.02 -23.94
N LYS A 82 -5.74 -1.37 -24.38
CA LYS A 82 -5.25 -1.03 -25.71
C LYS A 82 -5.73 -2.02 -26.79
N THR A 83 -5.89 -3.29 -26.43
CA THR A 83 -6.20 -4.35 -27.39
C THR A 83 -7.69 -4.52 -27.62
N PHE A 84 -8.51 -4.37 -26.58
CA PHE A 84 -9.95 -4.65 -26.64
C PHE A 84 -10.80 -3.37 -26.68
N LYS A 85 -12.02 -3.50 -27.20
CA LYS A 85 -13.05 -2.44 -27.12
C LYS A 85 -13.37 -2.14 -25.65
N ALA A 86 -13.82 -0.91 -25.36
CA ALA A 86 -14.01 -0.43 -23.99
C ALA A 86 -14.91 -1.33 -23.12
N GLU A 87 -16.01 -1.85 -23.69
CA GLU A 87 -16.94 -2.77 -23.01
C GLU A 87 -16.26 -4.08 -22.62
N LEU A 88 -15.64 -4.75 -23.60
CA LEU A 88 -14.92 -6.01 -23.39
C LEU A 88 -13.72 -5.83 -22.46
N ALA A 89 -12.97 -4.72 -22.58
CA ALA A 89 -11.86 -4.40 -21.69
C ALA A 89 -12.34 -4.21 -20.24
N THR A 90 -13.47 -3.53 -20.05
CA THR A 90 -14.07 -3.30 -18.73
C THR A 90 -14.57 -4.62 -18.12
N PHE A 91 -15.22 -5.46 -18.91
CA PHE A 91 -15.62 -6.80 -18.51
C PHE A 91 -14.42 -7.66 -18.10
N LEU A 92 -13.35 -7.71 -18.91
CA LEU A 92 -12.15 -8.49 -18.61
C LEU A 92 -11.43 -8.00 -17.34
N ILE A 93 -11.25 -6.69 -17.17
CA ILE A 93 -10.66 -6.12 -15.95
C ILE A 93 -11.51 -6.46 -14.73
N GLY A 94 -12.84 -6.40 -14.86
CA GLY A 94 -13.75 -6.77 -13.78
C GLY A 94 -13.70 -8.26 -13.43
N ALA A 95 -13.69 -9.14 -14.42
CA ALA A 95 -13.55 -10.58 -14.22
C ALA A 95 -12.22 -10.92 -13.51
N ILE A 96 -11.10 -10.36 -13.99
CA ILE A 96 -9.79 -10.53 -13.36
C ILE A 96 -9.81 -10.03 -11.91
N SER A 97 -10.36 -8.84 -11.67
CA SER A 97 -10.46 -8.25 -10.33
C SER A 97 -11.27 -9.14 -9.38
N PHE A 98 -12.43 -9.64 -9.82
CA PHE A 98 -13.28 -10.50 -9.00
C PHE A 98 -12.64 -11.86 -8.70
N ILE A 99 -12.05 -12.51 -9.69
CA ILE A 99 -11.30 -13.76 -9.50
C ILE A 99 -10.16 -13.54 -8.52
N CYS A 100 -9.42 -12.43 -8.66
CA CYS A 100 -8.33 -12.11 -7.75
C CYS A 100 -8.81 -11.79 -6.33
N PHE A 101 -9.97 -11.16 -6.14
CA PHE A 101 -10.57 -11.00 -4.81
C PHE A 101 -10.94 -12.35 -4.19
N PHE A 102 -11.53 -13.25 -4.96
CA PHE A 102 -11.86 -14.59 -4.49
C PHE A 102 -10.59 -15.34 -4.07
N MET A 103 -9.56 -15.33 -4.90
CA MET A 103 -8.25 -15.91 -4.62
C MET A 103 -7.61 -15.31 -3.37
N TYR A 104 -7.62 -13.97 -3.25
CA TYR A 104 -7.08 -13.24 -2.11
C TYR A 104 -7.78 -13.63 -0.80
N ASN A 105 -9.11 -13.64 -0.79
CA ASN A 105 -9.90 -13.94 0.40
C ASN A 105 -9.81 -15.41 0.83
N ARG A 106 -9.59 -16.33 -0.12
CA ARG A 106 -9.41 -17.76 0.17
C ARG A 106 -7.96 -18.16 0.42
N HIS A 107 -7.03 -17.19 0.39
CA HIS A 107 -5.59 -17.47 0.42
C HIS A 107 -5.17 -18.51 -0.64
N ILE A 108 -5.85 -18.53 -1.79
CA ILE A 108 -5.53 -19.39 -2.93
C ILE A 108 -4.57 -18.60 -3.82
N TYR A 109 -3.28 -18.84 -3.67
CA TYR A 109 -2.24 -18.26 -4.52
C TYR A 109 -1.44 -19.37 -5.18
N ILE A 110 -1.13 -19.18 -6.46
CA ILE A 110 -0.29 -20.10 -7.22
C ILE A 110 1.13 -19.55 -7.11
N ILE A 111 2.07 -20.43 -6.72
CA ILE A 111 3.48 -20.06 -6.50
C ILE A 111 4.06 -19.29 -7.70
N VAL A 112 3.54 -19.52 -8.92
CA VAL A 112 3.83 -18.73 -10.13
C VAL A 112 2.64 -18.77 -11.12
N PRO A 113 2.17 -17.65 -11.72
CA PRO A 113 2.54 -16.24 -11.52
C PRO A 113 1.62 -15.49 -10.53
N PHE A 114 0.57 -16.13 -10.00
CA PHE A 114 -0.44 -15.51 -9.14
C PHE A 114 -0.06 -15.57 -7.66
N ILE A 115 1.08 -14.97 -7.32
CA ILE A 115 1.52 -14.81 -5.93
C ILE A 115 0.64 -13.79 -5.18
N PHE A 116 0.58 -13.92 -3.85
CA PHE A 116 -0.30 -13.13 -2.99
C PHE A 116 -0.24 -11.60 -3.24
N PRO A 117 0.95 -10.96 -3.35
CA PRO A 117 1.05 -9.55 -3.72
C PRO A 117 0.43 -9.16 -5.06
N LEU A 118 0.56 -10.04 -6.06
CA LEU A 118 0.11 -9.77 -7.41
C LEU A 118 -1.40 -9.96 -7.54
N VAL A 119 -1.94 -11.02 -6.93
CA VAL A 119 -3.38 -11.25 -6.78
C VAL A 119 -4.02 -10.04 -6.09
N ARG A 120 -3.40 -9.55 -5.01
CA ARG A 120 -3.83 -8.33 -4.31
C ARG A 120 -3.85 -7.13 -5.24
N ALA A 121 -2.76 -6.88 -5.97
CA ALA A 121 -2.66 -5.75 -6.88
C ALA A 121 -3.70 -5.80 -8.02
N PHE A 122 -3.91 -6.98 -8.63
CA PHE A 122 -4.97 -7.17 -9.64
C PHE A 122 -6.35 -6.89 -9.05
N ALA A 123 -6.68 -7.45 -7.89
CA ALA A 123 -7.96 -7.24 -7.23
C ALA A 123 -8.26 -5.74 -7.06
N TYR A 124 -7.39 -5.01 -6.35
CA TYR A 124 -7.66 -3.63 -5.98
C TYR A 124 -7.49 -2.63 -7.14
N MET A 125 -6.51 -2.81 -8.01
CA MET A 125 -6.32 -1.89 -9.14
C MET A 125 -7.46 -2.03 -10.16
N GLY A 126 -7.94 -3.26 -10.40
CA GLY A 126 -9.04 -3.51 -11.31
C GLY A 126 -10.35 -2.97 -10.74
N PHE A 127 -10.57 -3.14 -9.44
CA PHE A 127 -11.73 -2.61 -8.75
C PHE A 127 -11.76 -1.08 -8.74
N GLY A 128 -10.63 -0.43 -8.49
CA GLY A 128 -10.51 1.03 -8.61
C GLY A 128 -10.84 1.54 -10.02
N TYR A 129 -10.43 0.79 -11.06
CA TYR A 129 -10.83 1.07 -12.43
C TYR A 129 -12.35 0.95 -12.64
N LEU A 130 -12.98 -0.11 -12.12
CA LEU A 130 -14.44 -0.29 -12.20
C LEU A 130 -15.21 0.83 -11.50
N ILE A 131 -14.80 1.20 -10.28
CA ILE A 131 -15.38 2.36 -9.57
C ILE A 131 -15.28 3.62 -10.43
N CYS A 132 -14.13 3.85 -11.06
CA CYS A 132 -13.95 5.01 -11.92
C CYS A 132 -14.90 5.00 -13.12
N GLN A 133 -15.16 3.84 -13.73
CA GLN A 133 -16.11 3.73 -14.86
C GLN A 133 -17.55 3.96 -14.40
N LEU A 134 -17.95 3.38 -13.28
CA LEU A 134 -19.26 3.62 -12.68
C LEU A 134 -19.46 5.11 -12.34
N TRP A 135 -18.44 5.74 -11.77
CA TRP A 135 -18.45 7.16 -11.47
C TRP A 135 -18.57 8.02 -12.73
N LYS A 136 -17.81 7.72 -13.80
CA LYS A 136 -17.89 8.47 -15.07
C LYS A 136 -19.27 8.37 -15.70
N SER A 137 -19.86 7.19 -15.69
CA SER A 137 -21.23 6.98 -16.17
C SER A 137 -22.21 7.87 -15.39
N ARG A 138 -22.16 7.83 -14.05
CA ARG A 138 -23.04 8.62 -13.18
C ARG A 138 -22.78 10.14 -13.23
N SER A 139 -21.53 10.55 -13.38
CA SER A 139 -21.13 11.96 -13.39
C SER A 139 -21.57 12.69 -14.67
N GLN A 140 -21.84 11.96 -15.76
CA GLN A 140 -22.43 12.54 -16.97
C GLN A 140 -23.91 12.92 -16.73
N ASP A 141 -24.59 12.22 -15.83
CA ASP A 141 -25.98 12.48 -15.44
C ASP A 141 -26.11 13.54 -14.32
N LEU A 142 -25.08 13.73 -13.49
CA LEU A 142 -25.09 14.60 -12.30
C LEU A 142 -24.70 16.07 -12.56
N LYS A 143 -24.83 16.57 -13.79
CA LYS A 143 -24.68 18.02 -14.06
C LYS A 143 -25.88 18.79 -13.51
N ALA A 144 -25.86 19.12 -12.22
CA ALA A 144 -26.53 20.25 -11.54
C ALA A 144 -26.94 19.88 -10.11
N ASP A 145 -25.99 19.77 -9.18
CA ASP A 145 -26.36 19.79 -7.76
C ASP A 145 -25.35 20.61 -6.95
N THR A 146 -25.75 21.83 -6.62
CA THR A 146 -24.96 22.82 -5.87
C THR A 146 -24.87 22.43 -4.41
N SER A 147 -23.68 21.96 -4.02
CA SER A 147 -22.90 22.39 -2.85
C SER A 147 -23.66 22.69 -1.54
N ASN A 148 -24.54 21.81 -1.08
CA ASN A 148 -24.85 21.72 0.34
C ASN A 148 -24.30 20.41 0.90
N SER A 149 -23.43 20.51 1.91
CA SER A 149 -22.92 19.36 2.64
C SER A 149 -24.08 18.65 3.33
N ASN A 150 -24.23 17.35 3.07
CA ASN A 150 -25.25 16.55 3.75
C ASN A 150 -24.67 16.07 5.08
N ILE A 151 -25.31 16.47 6.19
CA ILE A 151 -24.89 16.11 7.56
C ILE A 151 -24.84 14.59 7.72
N LEU A 152 -25.80 13.86 7.15
CA LEU A 152 -25.84 12.39 7.22
C LEU A 152 -24.65 11.75 6.50
N ILE A 153 -24.28 12.27 5.33
CA ILE A 153 -23.11 11.79 4.58
C ILE A 153 -21.83 12.11 5.35
N SER A 154 -21.75 13.26 6.00
CA SER A 154 -20.60 13.66 6.81
C SER A 154 -20.44 12.77 8.05
N LEU A 155 -21.54 12.44 8.73
CA LEU A 155 -21.54 11.49 9.84
C LEU A 155 -21.08 10.10 9.37
N LEU A 156 -21.58 9.64 8.23
CA LEU A 156 -21.19 8.36 7.65
C LEU A 156 -19.70 8.33 7.25
N GLU A 157 -19.18 9.41 6.64
CA GLU A 157 -17.74 9.55 6.35
C GLU A 157 -16.91 9.47 7.62
N ALA A 158 -17.30 10.17 8.69
CA ALA A 158 -16.58 10.16 9.96
C ALA A 158 -16.57 8.76 10.61
N VAL A 159 -17.72 8.08 10.64
CA VAL A 159 -17.83 6.70 11.17
C VAL A 159 -16.97 5.73 10.37
N LEU A 160 -17.06 5.75 9.04
CA LEU A 160 -16.26 4.87 8.19
C LEU A 160 -14.76 5.14 8.32
N LEU A 161 -14.36 6.41 8.40
CA LEU A 161 -12.96 6.80 8.63
C LEU A 161 -12.46 6.33 10.00
N ALA A 162 -13.28 6.47 11.05
CA ALA A 162 -12.97 5.96 12.39
C ALA A 162 -12.83 4.44 12.38
N CYS A 163 -13.74 3.70 11.74
CA CYS A 163 -13.65 2.25 11.58
C CYS A 163 -12.35 1.84 10.88
N VAL A 164 -12.02 2.46 9.75
CA VAL A 164 -10.77 2.18 9.02
C VAL A 164 -9.55 2.46 9.90
N THR A 165 -9.54 3.60 10.60
CA THR A 165 -8.41 4.00 11.46
C THR A 165 -8.24 3.05 12.64
N ILE A 166 -9.33 2.69 13.32
CA ILE A 166 -9.32 1.74 14.43
C ILE A 166 -8.87 0.36 13.94
N SER A 167 -9.38 -0.13 12.82
CA SER A 167 -8.97 -1.43 12.27
C SER A 167 -7.49 -1.45 11.87
N LEU A 168 -6.97 -0.36 11.28
CA LEU A 168 -5.54 -0.24 10.97
C LEU A 168 -4.69 -0.18 12.24
N PHE A 169 -5.14 0.57 13.26
CA PHE A 169 -4.42 0.70 14.52
C PHE A 169 -4.44 -0.60 15.33
N ALA A 170 -5.60 -1.20 15.53
CA ALA A 170 -5.78 -2.47 16.23
C ALA A 170 -5.04 -3.63 15.53
N GLY A 171 -4.99 -3.61 14.19
CA GLY A 171 -4.16 -4.55 13.42
C GLY A 171 -2.65 -4.33 13.60
N SER A 172 -2.22 -3.11 13.92
CA SER A 172 -0.81 -2.75 14.12
C SER A 172 -0.31 -2.89 15.56
N THR A 173 -1.20 -2.77 16.55
CA THR A 173 -0.83 -2.86 17.97
C THR A 173 -0.67 -4.28 18.46
N GLY A 174 -0.91 -5.29 17.61
CA GLY A 174 -0.76 -6.70 17.95
C GLY A 174 -1.36 -6.99 19.31
N ILE A 175 -2.70 -7.05 19.43
CA ILE A 175 -3.35 -7.49 20.67
C ILE A 175 -2.59 -8.72 21.15
N SER A 176 -1.96 -8.60 22.31
CA SER A 176 -1.19 -9.68 22.90
C SER A 176 -2.06 -10.93 22.87
N THR A 177 -1.54 -12.00 22.28
CA THR A 177 -2.11 -13.33 22.48
C THR A 177 -2.40 -13.46 23.98
N PRO A 178 -3.63 -13.82 24.40
CA PRO A 178 -3.96 -13.94 25.81
C PRO A 178 -2.85 -14.69 26.54
N GLU A 179 -2.39 -14.17 27.68
CA GLU A 179 -1.34 -14.81 28.49
C GLU A 179 -1.71 -16.29 28.71
N GLY A 180 -0.85 -17.20 28.24
CA GLY A 180 -1.07 -18.66 28.34
C GLY A 180 -1.01 -19.44 27.03
N LEU A 181 -0.98 -18.80 25.86
CA LEU A 181 -0.75 -19.46 24.57
C LEU A 181 0.74 -19.39 24.16
N THR A 182 1.60 -20.09 24.90
CA THR A 182 2.94 -20.43 24.40
C THR A 182 2.77 -21.52 23.35
N VAL A 183 2.66 -21.15 22.07
CA VAL A 183 2.71 -22.15 21.01
C VAL A 183 4.16 -22.58 20.83
N PRO A 184 4.49 -23.88 20.99
CA PRO A 184 5.86 -24.38 20.81
C PRO A 184 6.41 -23.99 19.43
N PRO A 185 7.72 -23.67 19.30
CA PRO A 185 8.32 -23.23 18.04
C PRO A 185 8.06 -24.18 16.87
N GLU A 186 8.05 -25.50 17.13
CA GLU A 186 7.72 -26.53 16.14
C GLU A 186 6.27 -26.47 15.61
N GLN A 187 5.33 -25.88 16.34
CA GLN A 187 3.93 -25.77 15.94
C GLN A 187 3.63 -24.48 15.15
N ILE A 188 4.53 -23.49 15.18
CA ILE A 188 4.38 -22.20 14.44
C ILE A 188 4.21 -22.44 12.94
N ALA A 189 4.91 -23.43 12.38
CA ALA A 189 4.81 -23.79 10.96
C ALA A 189 3.48 -24.46 10.57
N THR A 190 2.72 -24.96 11.56
CA THR A 190 1.43 -25.65 11.38
C THR A 190 0.21 -24.79 11.77
N LEU A 191 0.44 -23.61 12.34
CA LEU A 191 -0.61 -22.65 12.67
C LEU A 191 -1.10 -21.97 11.40
N ASN A 192 -2.23 -22.40 10.88
CA ASN A 192 -2.97 -21.63 9.89
C ASN A 192 -3.46 -20.33 10.53
N ALA A 193 -3.62 -19.26 9.72
CA ALA A 193 -4.06 -17.93 10.13
C ALA A 193 -5.37 -17.90 10.97
N GLU A 194 -6.09 -19.02 11.04
CA GLU A 194 -7.28 -19.25 11.86
C GLU A 194 -7.01 -19.31 13.36
N THR A 195 -5.78 -19.59 13.79
CA THR A 195 -5.43 -19.82 15.20
C THR A 195 -5.06 -18.55 15.97
N TRP A 196 -4.81 -17.44 15.29
CA TRP A 196 -4.28 -16.21 15.90
C TRP A 196 -5.35 -15.20 16.35
N PHE A 197 -6.62 -15.34 15.94
CA PHE A 197 -7.64 -14.30 16.16
C PHE A 197 -9.01 -14.88 16.55
N PRO A 198 -9.50 -14.69 17.80
CA PRO A 198 -10.82 -15.14 18.21
C PRO A 198 -11.96 -14.34 17.55
N ASP A 199 -13.13 -14.97 17.45
CA ASP A 199 -14.20 -14.71 16.48
C ASP A 199 -14.74 -13.26 16.39
N LEU A 200 -14.64 -12.44 17.44
CA LEU A 200 -15.11 -11.04 17.41
C LEU A 200 -14.17 -10.13 16.59
N THR A 201 -12.87 -10.42 16.60
CA THR A 201 -11.87 -9.76 15.74
C THR A 201 -11.94 -10.25 14.30
N ARG A 202 -12.41 -11.48 14.04
CA ARG A 202 -12.60 -12.01 12.68
C ARG A 202 -13.65 -11.22 11.88
N TRP A 203 -14.65 -10.63 12.54
CA TRP A 203 -15.69 -9.79 11.91
C TRP A 203 -15.34 -8.30 11.87
N ALA A 204 -14.70 -7.74 12.90
CA ALA A 204 -14.30 -6.33 12.95
C ALA A 204 -12.93 -6.02 12.28
N LEU A 205 -12.04 -7.02 12.20
CA LEU A 205 -10.69 -6.99 11.59
C LEU A 205 -10.53 -7.98 10.42
N GLY A 206 -11.57 -8.75 10.09
CA GLY A 206 -11.59 -9.55 8.87
C GLY A 206 -11.34 -8.64 7.67
N GLY A 207 -10.35 -8.98 6.83
CA GLY A 207 -9.92 -8.13 5.73
C GLY A 207 -11.07 -7.62 4.86
N VAL A 208 -12.15 -8.40 4.73
CA VAL A 208 -13.36 -8.04 3.98
C VAL A 208 -14.12 -6.84 4.59
N TRP A 209 -14.27 -6.75 5.91
CA TRP A 209 -14.97 -5.61 6.54
C TRP A 209 -14.21 -4.31 6.34
N LEU A 210 -12.89 -4.32 6.59
CA LEU A 210 -12.02 -3.17 6.34
C LEU A 210 -12.07 -2.75 4.86
N GLN A 211 -12.08 -3.71 3.94
CA GLN A 211 -12.24 -3.46 2.52
C GLN A 211 -13.58 -2.79 2.20
N ILE A 212 -14.69 -3.30 2.74
CA ILE A 212 -16.02 -2.72 2.55
C ILE A 212 -16.05 -1.28 3.07
N CYS A 213 -15.53 -1.02 4.27
CA CYS A 213 -15.45 0.32 4.84
C CYS A 213 -14.62 1.25 3.95
N PHE A 214 -13.47 0.78 3.46
CA PHE A 214 -12.60 1.57 2.58
C PHE A 214 -13.28 1.88 1.24
N ILE A 215 -13.97 0.90 0.64
CA ILE A 215 -14.71 1.07 -0.63
C ILE A 215 -15.86 2.06 -0.45
N ALA A 216 -16.65 1.90 0.62
CA ALA A 216 -17.75 2.80 0.94
C ALA A 216 -17.24 4.23 1.17
N LEU A 217 -16.18 4.39 1.97
CA LEU A 217 -15.56 5.70 2.24
C LEU A 217 -15.05 6.35 0.95
N PHE A 218 -14.36 5.58 0.10
CA PHE A 218 -13.86 6.07 -1.19
C PHE A 218 -15.01 6.51 -2.10
N TRP A 219 -16.12 5.78 -2.12
CA TRP A 219 -17.30 6.16 -2.89
C TRP A 219 -17.93 7.46 -2.38
N LEU A 220 -18.03 7.65 -1.06
CA LEU A 220 -18.50 8.92 -0.47
C LEU A 220 -17.58 10.09 -0.83
N PHE A 221 -16.26 9.86 -0.83
CA PHE A 221 -15.27 10.87 -1.26
C PHE A 221 -15.44 11.29 -2.71
N LEU A 222 -15.80 10.35 -3.60
CA LEU A 222 -16.15 10.69 -4.97
C LEU A 222 -17.41 11.55 -5.04
N CYS A 223 -18.40 11.28 -4.19
CA CYS A 223 -19.66 12.03 -4.16
C CYS A 223 -19.52 13.49 -3.69
N ARG A 224 -18.46 13.83 -2.92
CA ARG A 224 -18.13 15.20 -2.46
C ARG A 224 -19.23 15.92 -1.67
N LYS A 225 -20.16 15.15 -1.08
CA LYS A 225 -21.30 15.69 -0.32
C LYS A 225 -21.06 15.73 1.19
N GLY A 226 -19.95 15.17 1.69
CA GLY A 226 -19.61 15.17 3.11
C GLY A 226 -18.54 16.19 3.49
N LEU A 227 -18.46 16.52 4.77
CA LEU A 227 -17.47 17.47 5.29
C LEU A 227 -16.03 16.96 5.12
N VAL A 228 -15.76 15.66 5.32
CA VAL A 228 -14.41 15.10 5.17
C VAL A 228 -14.02 15.09 3.70
N SER A 229 -14.93 14.71 2.81
CA SER A 229 -14.66 14.74 1.37
C SER A 229 -14.43 16.15 0.84
N GLN A 230 -15.17 17.15 1.34
CA GLN A 230 -14.95 18.56 0.99
C GLN A 230 -13.62 19.08 1.56
N LEU A 231 -13.30 18.75 2.82
CA LEU A 231 -12.04 19.11 3.46
C LEU A 231 -10.85 18.54 2.68
N LEU A 232 -10.92 17.27 2.27
CA LEU A 232 -9.85 16.61 1.51
C LEU A 232 -9.79 17.06 0.04
N ASN A 233 -10.86 17.64 -0.51
CA ASN A 233 -10.91 18.15 -1.87
C ASN A 233 -10.32 19.57 -1.99
N ASN A 234 -9.07 19.73 -1.57
CA ASN A 234 -8.36 21.00 -1.62
C ASN A 234 -6.99 20.86 -2.32
N ARG A 235 -6.38 21.99 -2.68
CA ARG A 235 -5.07 22.01 -3.38
C ARG A 235 -3.94 21.41 -2.54
N ILE A 236 -4.00 21.55 -1.21
CA ILE A 236 -3.00 21.03 -0.27
C ILE A 236 -3.05 19.50 -0.25
N SER A 237 -4.23 18.89 -0.11
CA SER A 237 -4.41 17.44 -0.17
C SER A 237 -3.94 16.86 -1.51
N VAL A 238 -4.23 17.54 -2.61
CA VAL A 238 -3.71 17.17 -3.94
C VAL A 238 -2.19 17.27 -3.99
N ALA A 239 -1.59 18.29 -3.37
CA ALA A 239 -0.14 18.45 -3.28
C ALA A 239 0.50 17.34 -2.41
N LEU A 240 -0.08 17.05 -1.23
CA LEU A 240 0.38 15.98 -0.33
C LEU A 240 0.28 14.61 -1.00
N GLY A 241 -0.79 14.37 -1.77
CA GLY A 241 -0.97 13.13 -2.53
C GLY A 241 0.15 12.84 -3.52
N ARG A 242 0.88 13.86 -4.00
CA ARG A 242 2.04 13.68 -4.89
C ARG A 242 3.19 12.96 -4.22
N TYR A 243 3.32 13.10 -2.89
CA TYR A 243 4.38 12.46 -2.10
C TYR A 243 4.01 11.06 -1.61
N SER A 244 2.76 10.61 -1.78
CA SER A 244 2.28 9.30 -1.27
C SER A 244 3.17 8.12 -1.68
N TYR A 245 3.65 8.13 -2.92
CA TYR A 245 4.58 7.13 -3.42
C TYR A 245 5.91 7.16 -2.69
N THR A 246 6.52 8.35 -2.57
CA THR A 246 7.80 8.52 -1.89
C THR A 246 7.70 8.22 -0.40
N VAL A 247 6.59 8.61 0.26
CA VAL A 247 6.27 8.24 1.64
C VAL A 247 6.24 6.73 1.82
N PHE A 248 5.55 6.04 0.92
CA PHE A 248 5.52 4.58 0.94
C PHE A 248 6.91 3.96 0.75
N LEU A 249 7.80 4.55 -0.07
CA LEU A 249 9.18 4.08 -0.22
C LEU A 249 10.11 4.37 0.96
N VAL A 250 10.03 5.58 1.50
CA VAL A 250 11.04 6.11 2.43
C VAL A 250 10.73 5.74 3.89
N HIS A 251 9.45 5.53 4.24
CA HIS A 251 9.08 5.30 5.64
C HIS A 251 9.78 4.09 6.26
N THR A 252 9.93 2.97 5.54
CA THR A 252 10.59 1.77 6.09
C THR A 252 12.07 2.00 6.39
N ILE A 253 12.75 2.78 5.55
CA ILE A 253 14.16 3.13 5.71
C ILE A 253 14.33 4.04 6.91
N VAL A 254 13.48 5.06 7.05
CA VAL A 254 13.50 5.98 8.19
C VAL A 254 13.21 5.26 9.49
N VAL A 255 12.15 4.44 9.54
CA VAL A 255 11.80 3.67 10.73
C VAL A 255 12.94 2.75 11.13
N ARG A 256 13.57 2.06 10.17
CA ARG A 256 14.73 1.20 10.44
C ARG A 256 15.93 1.99 10.94
N ALA A 257 16.29 3.09 10.28
CA ALA A 257 17.41 3.91 10.70
C ALA A 257 17.23 4.43 12.13
N ILE A 258 16.01 4.85 12.48
CA ILE A 258 15.70 5.26 13.86
C ILE A 258 15.85 4.08 14.82
N ARG A 259 15.30 2.91 14.50
CA ARG A 259 15.43 1.70 15.33
C ARG A 259 16.89 1.31 15.56
N ASP A 260 17.68 1.22 14.50
CA ASP A 260 19.02 0.65 14.53
C ASP A 260 20.05 1.64 15.11
N TYR A 261 19.91 2.95 14.86
CA TYR A 261 20.89 3.96 15.27
C TYR A 261 20.47 4.79 16.48
N LEU A 262 19.19 5.08 16.67
CA LEU A 262 18.71 5.88 17.81
C LEU A 262 18.19 5.02 18.96
N LYS A 263 17.92 3.73 18.72
CA LYS A 263 17.46 2.76 19.72
C LYS A 263 16.39 3.35 20.66
N PRO A 264 15.21 3.71 20.12
CA PRO A 264 14.17 4.42 20.86
C PRO A 264 13.76 3.72 22.16
N ASP A 265 13.88 2.39 22.21
CA ASP A 265 13.57 1.56 23.38
C ASP A 265 14.51 1.82 24.57
N GLU A 266 15.69 2.38 24.34
CA GLU A 266 16.67 2.77 25.38
C GLU A 266 16.47 4.24 25.82
N CYS A 267 15.57 5.00 25.18
CA CYS A 267 15.39 6.43 25.42
C CYS A 267 14.18 6.71 26.33
N ALA A 268 14.43 7.12 27.59
CA ALA A 268 13.38 7.42 28.56
C ALA A 268 12.35 8.43 28.05
N TRP A 269 12.78 9.50 27.37
CA TRP A 269 11.87 10.51 26.82
C TRP A 269 10.86 9.92 25.82
N VAL A 270 11.29 8.96 24.99
CA VAL A 270 10.44 8.31 23.99
C VAL A 270 9.35 7.49 24.67
N LEU A 271 9.71 6.76 25.72
CA LEU A 271 8.79 5.95 26.52
C LEU A 271 7.82 6.80 27.33
N ASP A 272 8.30 7.93 27.87
CA ASP A 272 7.48 8.86 28.65
C ASP A 272 6.50 9.67 27.77
N ASN A 273 6.81 9.84 26.48
CA ASN A 273 6.03 10.66 25.55
C ASN A 273 5.69 9.93 24.24
N PRO A 274 4.90 8.84 24.27
CA PRO A 274 4.67 7.99 23.11
C PRO A 274 3.95 8.73 21.96
N ALA A 275 2.96 9.57 22.27
CA ALA A 275 2.23 10.34 21.26
C ALA A 275 3.13 11.38 20.55
N ALA A 276 3.99 12.08 21.30
CA ALA A 276 4.94 13.03 20.74
C ALA A 276 5.98 12.31 19.87
N SER A 277 6.46 11.14 20.31
CA SER A 277 7.42 10.32 19.58
C SER A 277 6.87 9.81 18.25
N ILE A 278 5.63 9.31 18.24
CA ILE A 278 4.95 8.89 16.99
C ILE A 278 4.77 10.10 16.06
N THR A 279 4.38 11.25 16.60
CA THR A 279 4.21 12.48 15.80
C THR A 279 5.53 12.91 15.18
N LEU A 280 6.61 12.91 15.95
CA LEU A 280 7.95 13.24 15.48
C LEU A 280 8.41 12.25 14.40
N LEU A 281 8.19 10.95 14.58
CA LEU A 281 8.49 9.93 13.58
C LEU A 281 7.75 10.20 12.26
N CYS A 282 6.44 10.47 12.32
CA CYS A 282 5.64 10.82 11.14
C CYS A 282 6.17 12.07 10.43
N LEU A 283 6.59 13.09 11.18
CA LEU A 283 7.18 14.31 10.62
C LEU A 283 8.53 14.02 9.95
N ILE A 284 9.41 13.24 10.58
CA ILE A 284 10.69 12.83 9.99
C ILE A 284 10.47 12.06 8.69
N ILE A 285 9.52 11.11 8.67
CA ILE A 285 9.14 10.36 7.46
C ILE A 285 8.67 11.32 6.37
N LEU A 286 7.77 12.26 6.69
CA LEU A 286 7.25 13.22 5.72
C LEU A 286 8.37 14.11 5.15
N CYS A 287 9.22 14.68 6.00
CA CYS A 287 10.34 15.52 5.60
C CYS A 287 11.33 14.75 4.71
N ALA A 288 11.71 13.53 5.11
CA ALA A 288 12.60 12.67 4.32
C ALA A 288 11.98 12.33 2.95
N SER A 289 10.67 12.06 2.93
CA SER A 289 9.94 11.74 1.70
C SER A 289 9.87 12.91 0.74
N ILE A 290 9.62 14.13 1.25
CA ILE A 290 9.66 15.36 0.45
C ILE A 290 11.08 15.57 -0.10
N ALA A 291 12.12 15.41 0.74
CA ALA A 291 13.50 15.54 0.29
C ALA A 291 13.83 14.54 -0.83
N VAL A 292 13.50 13.26 -0.67
CA VAL A 292 13.71 12.23 -1.70
C VAL A 292 12.90 12.54 -2.96
N HIS A 293 11.67 13.05 -2.84
CA HIS A 293 10.85 13.40 -4.01
C HIS A 293 11.50 14.50 -4.87
N HIS A 294 12.01 15.55 -4.23
CA HIS A 294 12.60 16.69 -4.93
C HIS A 294 14.05 16.45 -5.38
N LEU A 295 14.84 15.69 -4.62
CA LEU A 295 16.26 15.45 -4.89
C LEU A 295 16.50 14.22 -5.78
N ILE A 296 15.63 13.22 -5.73
CA ILE A 296 15.81 11.93 -6.41
C ILE A 296 14.71 11.74 -7.46
N GLU A 297 13.44 11.69 -7.05
CA GLU A 297 12.33 11.32 -7.95
C GLU A 297 12.16 12.30 -9.12
N MET A 298 12.05 13.60 -8.84
CA MET A 298 11.83 14.61 -9.87
C MET A 298 12.99 14.77 -10.87
N PRO A 299 14.27 14.85 -10.45
CA PRO A 299 15.39 14.93 -11.37
C PRO A 299 15.48 13.71 -12.29
N LEU A 300 15.29 12.51 -11.74
CA LEU A 300 15.35 11.27 -12.52
C LEU A 300 14.17 11.19 -13.52
N LEU A 301 12.99 11.67 -13.14
CA LEU A 301 11.86 11.81 -14.06
C LEU A 301 12.12 12.78 -15.21
N LYS A 302 12.88 13.87 -14.96
CA LYS A 302 13.26 14.82 -16.02
C LYS A 302 14.25 14.20 -16.99
N ILE A 303 15.23 13.44 -16.48
CA ILE A 303 16.21 12.72 -17.30
C ILE A 303 15.52 11.66 -18.15
N ALA A 304 14.63 10.86 -17.56
CA ALA A 304 13.88 9.81 -18.24
C ALA A 304 12.90 10.28 -19.33
N ARG A 305 12.55 11.58 -19.37
CA ARG A 305 11.66 12.17 -20.36
C ARG A 305 12.38 12.81 -21.54
N ARG A 306 13.70 13.03 -21.42
CA ARG A 306 14.56 13.45 -22.52
C ARG A 306 14.92 12.23 -23.36
#